data_AF-A0A3D8LIH2-F1
#
_entry.id   AF-A0A3D8LIH2-F1
#
_cell.length_a   1.000
_cell.length_b   1.000
_cell.length_c   1.000
_cell.angle_alpha   90.00
_cell.angle_beta   90.00
_cell.angle_gamma   90.00
#
_symmetry.space_group_name_H-M   'P 1'
#
loop_
_entity.id
_entity.type
_entity.pdbx_description
1 polymer ?
#
loop_
_entity_poly.entity_id
_entity_poly.type
_entity_poly.pdbx_seq_one_letter_code
_entity_poly.pdbx_strand_id
1 'polypeptide(L)'
;MRKLILYLFVFCLTTSVYGQRIMENLDRGVVAVRHKPDAVFISWRVLATEPENFPFNLYRTTGTEKPVKLNPQPITGGTNFIDTKADFTQNTAYTVKTLVKGKETAGSKPFVVPANAPVAQYLSIPLKTPAGYNDASRWRIRAGAPPGGQRTGQLL
;
A
#
# COMPACT_ATOMS: atom_id res chain seq x y z
N MET A 1 -17.68 11.31 -58.62
CA MET A 1 -17.23 10.05 -57.99
C MET A 1 -15.77 10.08 -57.49
N ARG A 2 -14.79 10.62 -58.25
CA ARG A 2 -13.37 10.69 -57.83
C ARG A 2 -13.10 11.44 -56.52
N LYS A 3 -13.80 12.55 -56.25
CA LYS A 3 -13.66 13.30 -54.99
C LYS A 3 -14.30 12.60 -53.78
N LEU A 4 -15.33 11.79 -53.99
CA LEU A 4 -16.02 11.03 -52.94
C LEU A 4 -15.12 9.90 -52.40
N ILE A 5 -14.39 9.24 -53.29
CA ILE A 5 -13.37 8.22 -52.94
C ILE A 5 -12.24 8.84 -52.12
N LEU A 6 -11.83 10.08 -52.45
CA LEU A 6 -10.77 10.78 -51.72
C LEU A 6 -11.19 11.16 -50.29
N TYR A 7 -12.43 11.61 -50.09
CA TYR A 7 -12.96 11.88 -48.75
C TYR A 7 -13.13 10.62 -47.91
N LEU A 8 -13.54 9.50 -48.52
CA LEU A 8 -13.65 8.20 -47.83
C LEU A 8 -12.28 7.66 -47.39
N PHE A 9 -11.25 7.88 -48.21
CA PHE A 9 -9.87 7.49 -47.90
C PHE A 9 -9.27 8.33 -46.76
N VAL A 10 -9.52 9.65 -46.75
CA VAL A 10 -9.08 10.55 -45.66
C VAL A 10 -9.81 10.26 -44.34
N PHE A 11 -11.08 9.88 -44.38
CA PHE A 11 -11.85 9.48 -43.20
C PHE A 11 -11.38 8.13 -42.61
N CYS A 12 -10.86 7.21 -43.43
CA CYS A 12 -10.32 5.93 -42.98
C CYS A 12 -8.96 6.09 -42.26
N LEU A 13 -8.18 7.13 -42.61
CA LEU A 13 -6.87 7.43 -42.03
C LEU A 13 -6.93 8.06 -40.63
N THR A 14 -8.11 8.45 -40.14
CA THR A 14 -8.27 9.06 -38.81
C THR A 14 -8.59 8.08 -37.69
N THR A 15 -8.46 6.76 -37.94
CA THR A 15 -8.65 5.77 -36.87
C THR A 15 -7.49 5.83 -35.90
N SER A 16 -7.74 6.36 -34.69
CA SER A 16 -6.76 6.35 -33.61
C SER A 16 -6.50 4.92 -33.17
N VAL A 17 -5.29 4.42 -33.40
CA VAL A 17 -4.84 3.12 -32.89
C VAL A 17 -4.44 3.31 -31.43
N TYR A 18 -5.18 2.69 -30.50
CA TYR A 18 -4.86 2.72 -29.09
C TYR A 18 -3.82 1.64 -28.75
N GLY A 19 -2.59 2.05 -28.48
CA GLY A 19 -1.51 1.19 -27.98
C GLY A 19 -1.45 1.09 -26.45
N GLN A 20 -2.53 1.48 -25.75
CA GLN A 20 -2.52 1.53 -24.29
C GLN A 20 -2.50 0.11 -23.70
N ARG A 21 -1.56 -0.13 -22.78
CA ARG A 21 -1.47 -1.42 -22.08
C ARG A 21 -2.65 -1.59 -21.13
N ILE A 22 -3.13 -2.83 -21.00
CA ILE A 22 -4.05 -3.20 -19.92
C ILE A 22 -3.26 -3.20 -18.62
N MET A 23 -3.74 -2.44 -17.64
CA MET A 23 -3.14 -2.29 -16.32
C MET A 23 -4.17 -2.63 -15.24
N GLU A 24 -3.69 -3.04 -14.05
CA GLU A 24 -4.55 -3.31 -12.91
C GLU A 24 -5.27 -2.04 -12.43
N ASN A 25 -6.53 -2.19 -12.01
CA ASN A 25 -7.27 -1.13 -11.35
C ASN A 25 -6.89 -1.09 -9.86
N LEU A 26 -5.85 -0.34 -9.54
CA LEU A 26 -5.34 -0.21 -8.17
C LEU A 26 -6.10 0.86 -7.38
N ASP A 27 -6.32 0.57 -6.10
CA ASP A 27 -6.73 1.60 -5.16
C ASP A 27 -5.55 2.49 -4.74
N ARG A 28 -5.86 3.53 -3.97
CA ARG A 28 -4.89 4.48 -3.43
C ARG A 28 -3.78 3.81 -2.62
N GLY A 29 -4.01 2.61 -2.09
CA GLY A 29 -3.01 1.84 -1.34
C GLY A 29 -2.46 2.57 -0.14
N VAL A 30 -3.32 3.23 0.65
CA VAL A 30 -2.87 3.89 1.88
C VAL A 30 -2.35 2.82 2.83
N VAL A 31 -1.15 3.03 3.36
CA VAL A 31 -0.53 2.20 4.38
C VAL A 31 -0.02 3.13 5.48
N ALA A 32 -0.28 2.76 6.74
CA ALA A 32 0.21 3.49 7.89
C ALA A 32 0.87 2.52 8.87
N VAL A 33 2.11 2.80 9.28
CA VAL A 33 2.87 1.97 10.21
C VAL A 33 3.44 2.82 11.33
N ARG A 34 3.37 2.31 12.56
CA ARG A 34 4.02 2.95 13.70
C ARG A 34 5.53 2.69 13.59
N HIS A 35 6.26 3.67 13.07
CA HIS A 35 7.70 3.52 12.81
C HIS A 35 8.57 3.97 13.99
N LYS A 36 7.99 4.74 14.93
CA LYS A 36 8.58 5.20 16.20
C LYS A 36 7.52 5.16 17.31
N PRO A 37 7.92 5.23 18.59
CA PRO A 37 6.98 5.25 19.71
C PRO A 37 5.90 6.35 19.62
N ASP A 38 6.24 7.49 19.02
CA ASP A 38 5.44 8.71 18.97
C ASP A 38 5.01 9.10 17.54
N ALA A 39 5.32 8.29 16.53
CA ALA A 39 5.06 8.64 15.15
C ALA A 39 4.57 7.49 14.27
N VAL A 40 3.62 7.82 13.40
CA VAL A 40 3.11 6.96 12.34
C VAL A 40 3.64 7.47 11.01
N PHE A 41 4.25 6.57 10.23
CA PHE A 41 4.62 6.83 8.85
C PHE A 41 3.49 6.37 7.96
N ILE A 42 3.03 7.25 7.08
CA ILE A 42 1.94 7.00 6.14
C ILE A 42 2.49 7.15 4.73
N SER A 43 2.11 6.24 3.83
CA SER A 43 2.41 6.33 2.40
C SER A 43 1.23 5.88 1.55
N TRP A 44 1.14 6.38 0.32
CA TRP A 44 0.13 6.01 -0.67
C TRP A 44 0.69 6.05 -2.09
N ARG A 45 -0.10 5.58 -3.06
CA ARG A 45 0.26 5.56 -4.47
C ARG A 45 -0.14 6.86 -5.18
N VAL A 46 0.70 7.33 -6.11
CA VAL A 46 0.23 8.07 -7.28
C VAL A 46 -0.22 7.04 -8.30
N LEU A 47 -1.43 7.19 -8.85
CA LEU A 47 -1.93 6.27 -9.86
C LEU A 47 -1.45 6.70 -11.25
N ALA A 48 -1.29 5.74 -12.17
CA ALA A 48 -0.86 6.02 -13.54
C ALA A 48 -1.82 6.94 -14.33
N THR A 49 -3.05 7.10 -13.84
CA THR A 49 -4.08 7.97 -14.42
C THR A 49 -4.00 9.42 -13.91
N GLU A 50 -3.08 9.71 -13.00
CA GLU A 50 -2.92 11.03 -12.39
C GLU A 50 -1.71 11.75 -12.97
N PRO A 51 -1.81 13.07 -13.22
CA PRO A 51 -0.69 13.86 -13.71
C PRO A 51 0.40 13.99 -12.64
N GLU A 52 1.58 14.44 -13.07
CA GLU A 52 2.65 14.82 -12.16
C GLU A 52 2.19 15.89 -11.16
N ASN A 53 2.75 15.85 -9.94
CA ASN A 53 2.43 16.77 -8.85
C ASN A 53 0.94 16.81 -8.44
N PHE A 54 0.23 15.69 -8.60
CA PHE A 54 -1.17 15.61 -8.18
C PHE A 54 -1.34 15.92 -6.68
N PRO A 55 -2.26 16.83 -6.31
CA PRO A 55 -2.43 17.27 -4.93
C PRO A 55 -3.25 16.28 -4.07
N PHE A 56 -2.75 16.02 -2.86
CA PHE A 56 -3.40 15.15 -1.87
C PHE A 56 -3.69 15.87 -0.54
N ASN A 57 -4.80 15.49 0.09
CA ASN A 57 -5.08 15.80 1.49
C ASN A 57 -5.15 14.50 2.29
N LEU A 58 -4.52 14.51 3.46
CA LEU A 58 -4.49 13.38 4.38
C LEU A 58 -5.35 13.69 5.60
N TYR A 59 -6.16 12.70 5.98
CA TYR A 59 -7.07 12.77 7.10
C TYR A 59 -6.78 11.66 8.10
N ARG A 60 -6.89 11.99 9.38
CA ARG A 60 -6.87 11.05 10.50
C ARG A 60 -8.22 11.01 11.18
N THR A 61 -8.71 9.82 11.47
CA THR A 61 -9.86 9.59 12.34
C THR A 61 -9.41 8.78 13.54
N THR A 62 -9.61 9.28 14.75
CA THR A 62 -9.25 8.58 15.99
C THR A 62 -10.53 8.08 16.66
N GLY A 63 -10.64 6.78 16.91
CA GLY A 63 -11.83 6.15 17.46
C GLY A 63 -13.08 6.43 16.62
N THR A 64 -14.07 7.09 17.22
CA THR A 64 -15.33 7.50 16.59
C THR A 64 -15.41 9.01 16.32
N GLU A 65 -14.30 9.73 16.49
CA GLU A 65 -14.24 11.17 16.31
C GLU A 65 -14.40 11.58 14.84
N LYS A 66 -14.59 12.89 14.61
CA LYS A 66 -14.63 13.42 13.24
C LYS A 66 -13.22 13.38 12.62
N PRO A 67 -13.11 13.10 11.31
CA PRO A 67 -11.83 13.15 10.63
C PRO A 67 -11.17 14.53 10.71
N VAL A 68 -9.89 14.57 11.10
CA VAL A 68 -9.05 15.77 11.17
C VAL A 68 -8.09 15.77 9.99
N LYS A 69 -8.04 16.89 9.26
CA LYS A 69 -7.06 17.10 8.19
C LYS A 69 -5.68 17.32 8.79
N LEU A 70 -4.67 16.61 8.29
CA LEU A 70 -3.31 16.65 8.84
C LEU A 70 -2.41 17.70 8.17
N ASN A 71 -2.65 17.98 6.89
CA ASN A 71 -1.82 18.90 6.11
C ASN A 71 -2.51 20.27 5.93
N PRO A 72 -1.83 21.40 6.22
CA PRO A 72 -2.41 22.73 6.02
C PRO A 72 -2.53 23.10 4.53
N GLN A 73 -1.53 22.73 3.73
CA GLN A 73 -1.52 22.88 2.27
C GLN A 73 -1.56 21.51 1.59
N PRO A 74 -2.17 21.37 0.39
CA PRO A 74 -2.17 20.12 -0.34
C PRO A 74 -0.75 19.58 -0.56
N ILE A 75 -0.57 18.27 -0.34
CA ILE A 75 0.72 17.60 -0.51
C ILE A 75 0.93 17.37 -2.00
N THR A 76 2.00 17.95 -2.55
CA THR A 76 2.44 17.79 -3.94
C THR A 76 3.91 17.38 -3.96
N GLY A 77 4.31 16.52 -4.91
CA GLY A 77 5.70 16.08 -5.08
C GLY A 77 6.12 14.87 -4.23
N GLY A 78 5.38 14.52 -3.17
CA GLY A 78 5.59 13.31 -2.37
C GLY A 78 4.28 12.61 -2.02
N THR A 79 4.33 11.29 -1.78
CA THR A 79 3.16 10.48 -1.38
C THR A 79 3.34 9.79 -0.04
N ASN A 80 3.91 10.54 0.89
CA ASN A 80 4.17 10.12 2.25
C ASN A 80 3.95 11.26 3.25
N PHE A 81 3.72 10.90 4.50
CA PHE A 81 3.53 11.83 5.61
C PHE A 81 3.94 11.18 6.93
N ILE A 82 4.41 11.97 7.90
CA ILE A 82 4.68 11.50 9.26
C ILE A 82 3.69 12.20 10.20
N ASP A 83 2.85 11.41 10.86
CA ASP A 83 1.95 11.90 11.89
C ASP A 83 2.54 11.68 13.28
N THR A 84 2.88 12.77 13.95
CA THR A 84 3.43 12.80 15.33
C THR A 84 2.37 13.10 16.39
N LYS A 85 1.10 13.24 16.00
CA LYS A 85 -0.01 13.62 16.89
C LYS A 85 -1.05 12.52 17.03
N ALA A 86 -0.77 11.31 16.55
CA ALA A 86 -1.68 10.19 16.60
C ALA A 86 -1.84 9.70 18.04
N ASP A 87 -3.07 9.40 18.44
CA ASP A 87 -3.33 8.70 19.71
C ASP A 87 -3.18 7.19 19.50
N PHE A 88 -2.21 6.60 20.19
CA PHE A 88 -1.91 5.17 20.09
C PHE A 88 -2.77 4.30 21.00
N THR A 89 -3.58 4.90 21.89
CA THR A 89 -4.47 4.17 22.79
C THR A 89 -5.79 3.77 22.11
N GLN A 90 -6.09 4.36 20.95
CA GLN A 90 -7.29 4.12 20.18
C GLN A 90 -6.98 3.67 18.75
N ASN A 91 -7.95 3.05 18.10
CA ASN A 91 -7.86 2.77 16.68
C ASN A 91 -7.77 4.09 15.92
N THR A 92 -6.77 4.22 15.06
CA THR A 92 -6.55 5.41 14.25
C THR A 92 -6.61 5.02 12.77
N ALA A 93 -7.51 5.64 12.02
CA ALA A 93 -7.71 5.40 10.59
C ALA A 93 -7.16 6.57 9.75
N TYR A 94 -6.47 6.25 8.65
CA TYR A 94 -5.95 7.24 7.72
C TYR A 94 -6.64 7.13 6.36
N THR A 95 -7.06 8.27 5.82
CA THR A 95 -7.72 8.38 4.52
C THR A 95 -7.06 9.47 3.69
N VAL A 96 -6.84 9.18 2.41
CA VAL A 96 -6.31 10.15 1.44
C VAL A 96 -7.44 10.61 0.53
N LYS A 97 -7.54 11.91 0.32
CA LYS A 97 -8.39 12.53 -0.69
C LYS A 97 -7.53 13.22 -1.73
N THR A 98 -7.96 13.20 -2.98
CA THR A 98 -7.30 13.95 -4.05
C THR A 98 -8.02 15.27 -4.27
N LEU A 99 -7.32 16.27 -4.83
CA LEU A 99 -7.97 17.51 -5.26
C LEU A 99 -8.00 17.57 -6.79
N VAL A 100 -9.21 17.51 -7.35
CA VAL A 100 -9.44 17.65 -8.79
C VAL A 100 -10.08 19.00 -9.03
N LYS A 101 -9.41 19.88 -9.80
CA LYS A 101 -9.88 21.24 -10.08
C LYS A 101 -10.25 22.02 -8.80
N GLY A 102 -9.41 21.88 -7.76
CA GLY A 102 -9.60 22.55 -6.47
C GLY A 102 -10.68 21.96 -5.56
N LYS A 103 -11.35 20.87 -5.97
CA LYS A 103 -12.37 20.19 -5.16
C LYS A 103 -11.87 18.83 -4.68
N GLU A 104 -12.18 18.50 -3.43
CA GLU A 104 -11.87 17.18 -2.89
C GLU A 104 -12.72 16.10 -3.54
N THR A 105 -12.08 14.97 -3.83
CA THR A 105 -12.76 13.74 -4.26
C THR A 105 -13.25 12.93 -3.05
N ALA A 106 -13.94 11.82 -3.35
CA ALA A 106 -14.23 10.81 -2.34
C ALA A 106 -12.93 10.28 -1.70
N GLY A 107 -12.98 10.02 -0.40
CA GLY A 107 -11.85 9.45 0.32
C GLY A 107 -11.49 8.05 -0.17
N SER A 108 -10.20 7.73 -0.08
CA SER A 108 -9.73 6.35 -0.22
C SER A 108 -10.40 5.43 0.81
N LYS A 109 -10.28 4.12 0.60
CA LYS A 109 -10.45 3.16 1.70
C LYS A 109 -9.51 3.55 2.85
N PRO A 110 -9.98 3.54 4.10
CA PRO A 110 -9.15 3.88 5.25
C PRO A 110 -8.15 2.75 5.53
N PHE A 111 -6.94 3.12 5.94
CA PHE A 111 -6.03 2.19 6.59
C PHE A 111 -6.11 2.36 8.10
N VAL A 112 -6.43 1.28 8.83
CA VAL A 112 -6.59 1.32 10.29
C VAL A 112 -5.32 0.83 10.96
N VAL A 113 -4.74 1.68 11.79
CA VAL A 113 -3.73 1.31 12.79
C VAL A 113 -4.47 0.98 14.08
N PRO A 114 -4.44 -0.29 14.56
CA PRO A 114 -5.10 -0.66 15.79
C PRO A 114 -4.54 0.07 17.01
N ALA A 115 -5.37 0.23 18.04
CA ALA A 115 -4.92 0.62 19.36
C ALA A 115 -3.75 -0.26 19.82
N ASN A 116 -2.75 0.36 20.43
CA ASN A 116 -1.54 -0.27 20.94
C ASN A 116 -0.73 -1.03 19.89
N ALA A 117 -0.83 -0.65 18.61
CA ALA A 117 -0.02 -1.25 17.54
C ALA A 117 1.48 -1.18 17.90
N PRO A 118 2.24 -2.27 17.70
CA PRO A 118 3.67 -2.29 18.00
C PRO A 118 4.43 -1.35 17.08
N VAL A 119 5.60 -0.90 17.53
CA VAL A 119 6.55 -0.20 16.66
C VAL A 119 7.17 -1.21 15.72
N ALA A 120 6.72 -1.22 14.47
CA ALA A 120 7.13 -2.20 13.46
C ALA A 120 6.99 -1.61 12.05
N GLN A 121 7.94 -1.92 11.19
CA GLN A 121 7.96 -1.50 9.78
C GLN A 121 7.54 -2.63 8.84
N TYR A 122 6.65 -3.52 9.32
CA TYR A 122 6.11 -4.64 8.56
C TYR A 122 4.63 -4.85 8.87
N LEU A 123 3.89 -5.43 7.92
CA LEU A 123 2.54 -5.92 8.15
C LEU A 123 2.57 -7.43 8.33
N SER A 124 2.15 -7.90 9.50
CA SER A 124 2.09 -9.33 9.77
C SER A 124 0.87 -9.95 9.09
N ILE A 125 1.09 -10.90 8.19
CA ILE A 125 0.03 -11.69 7.56
C ILE A 125 0.11 -13.10 8.16
N PRO A 126 -0.81 -13.50 9.04
CA PRO A 126 -0.80 -14.83 9.62
C PRO A 126 -1.06 -15.87 8.53
N LEU A 127 -0.11 -16.78 8.35
CA LEU A 127 -0.22 -17.86 7.37
C LEU A 127 -1.03 -19.01 7.96
N LYS A 128 -1.91 -19.60 7.16
CA LYS A 128 -2.58 -20.86 7.46
C LYS A 128 -1.80 -21.99 6.80
N THR A 129 -0.86 -22.57 7.55
CA THR A 129 -0.05 -23.69 7.04
C THR A 129 -0.90 -24.97 6.97
N PRO A 130 -0.83 -25.76 5.88
CA PRO A 130 -1.50 -27.06 5.79
C PRO A 130 -1.05 -28.04 6.88
N ALA A 131 -1.91 -29.01 7.22
CA ALA A 131 -1.57 -30.07 8.17
C ALA A 131 -0.34 -30.86 7.69
N GLY A 132 0.60 -31.13 8.59
CA GLY A 132 1.86 -31.82 8.26
C GLY A 132 2.97 -30.92 7.69
N TYR A 133 2.72 -29.61 7.53
CA TYR A 133 3.76 -28.66 7.14
C TYR A 133 4.81 -28.54 8.26
N ASN A 134 6.02 -29.04 8.00
CA ASN A 134 7.18 -28.91 8.86
C ASN A 134 8.27 -28.10 8.14
N ASP A 135 8.56 -26.91 8.67
CA ASP A 135 9.67 -26.04 8.22
C ASP A 135 11.07 -26.71 8.43
N ALA A 136 11.10 -27.87 9.09
CA ALA A 136 12.31 -28.63 9.42
C ALA A 136 12.95 -29.41 8.25
N SER A 137 12.45 -29.31 7.02
CA SER A 137 13.02 -30.00 5.85
C SER A 137 14.26 -29.32 5.25
N ARG A 138 14.71 -28.18 5.80
CA ARG A 138 15.70 -27.29 5.15
C ARG A 138 17.19 -27.51 5.45
N TRP A 139 17.61 -28.53 6.21
CA TRP A 139 19.07 -28.83 6.31
C TRP A 139 19.47 -30.29 6.49
N ARG A 140 18.55 -31.26 6.52
CA ARG A 140 18.91 -32.69 6.59
C ARG A 140 19.21 -33.29 5.22
N ILE A 141 20.11 -32.68 4.43
CA ILE A 141 20.81 -33.42 3.38
C ILE A 141 22.12 -33.94 3.99
N ARG A 142 22.04 -35.18 4.49
CA ARG A 142 23.10 -36.20 4.48
C ARG A 142 24.49 -35.77 5.00
N ALA A 143 24.63 -35.61 6.31
CA ALA A 143 25.87 -36.04 6.95
C ALA A 143 25.68 -37.52 7.30
N GLY A 144 26.44 -38.40 6.65
CA GLY A 144 26.43 -39.83 6.95
C GLY A 144 26.66 -40.07 8.44
N ALA A 145 25.86 -40.92 9.05
CA ALA A 145 26.16 -41.46 10.37
C ALA A 145 27.35 -42.44 10.24
N PRO A 146 28.39 -42.34 11.08
CA PRO A 146 29.08 -43.51 11.60
C PRO A 146 28.43 -43.94 12.93
N PRO A 147 28.51 -45.24 13.28
CA PRO A 147 27.82 -45.78 14.45
C PRO A 147 28.63 -45.50 15.73
N GLY A 148 27.92 -45.19 16.81
CA GLY A 148 28.45 -45.28 18.17
C GLY A 148 28.93 -43.96 18.78
N GLY A 149 28.25 -43.53 19.84
CA GLY A 149 28.70 -42.44 20.70
C GLY A 149 27.56 -41.80 21.47
N GLN A 150 27.19 -42.37 22.61
CA GLN A 150 26.35 -41.69 23.60
C GLN A 150 27.03 -40.38 24.03
N ARG A 151 26.29 -39.27 23.99
CA ARG A 151 26.63 -38.07 24.76
C ARG A 151 25.43 -37.62 25.57
N THR A 152 25.43 -38.08 26.81
CA THR A 152 24.79 -37.46 27.97
C THR A 152 25.28 -36.02 28.11
N GLY A 153 24.35 -35.10 28.38
CA GLY A 153 24.66 -33.68 28.54
C GLY A 153 23.43 -32.92 29.01
N GLN A 154 23.11 -33.08 30.29
CA GLN A 154 22.08 -32.37 31.05
C GLN A 154 22.51 -30.91 31.22
N LEU A 155 21.66 -29.97 30.79
CA LEU A 155 21.83 -28.54 31.03
C LEU A 155 21.27 -28.18 32.41
N LEU A 156 22.10 -27.52 33.20
CA LEU A 156 21.69 -26.63 34.30
C LEU A 156 20.95 -25.42 33.72
#